data_AF-A0A2R6IAR1-F1
#
_entry.id   AF-A0A2R6IAR1-F1
#
_cell.length_a   1.000
_cell.length_b   1.000
_cell.length_c   1.000
_cell.angle_alpha   90.00
_cell.angle_beta   90.00
_cell.angle_gamma   90.00
#
_symmetry.space_group_name_H-M   'P 1'
#
loop_
_entity.id
_entity.type
_entity.pdbx_description
1 polymer ?
#
loop_
_entity_poly.entity_id
_entity_poly.type
_entity_poly.pdbx_seq_one_letter_code
_entity_poly.pdbx_strand_id
1 'polypeptide(L)'
;MTEGTTLLVRGPAMTRKTDLTVRTLAADDDANTGTVFVTTDDSASALWQRYRTQVPAADPRSVGIVDATGGSAGSGPAGTTSDEYATDGRDPRVATVGSPADLTGVGMAVSKLLEALVAQQELDRVRLGLFSLNTMVIYADDERVAKFLHEITRRIDAIDGFGLVVVHTDGFDERLDSQFGAFVDGTVEVRERDPDGIETRLHGLGEATDWTAVEFDGSDPHPDTPAPAGTNGDSGTYPVPESLHAAIAAAEDERPTLTLCNYDSTDGDGDRLRSYFEVRDISIRTATLDASAPRNVALLHRGNELVAAATVDALTDAVVLESGDAFDWRQQPDVLKALHDDAHGAKGVDKAFLIEVSRVVEMRSYRTGAGRVDAGFQALSNLWGDPRTRRMYDRLVDRGVDVHAYGVPDAPTPADAGVTVHPSEHEEIRDGWFVVHDGAGDDDGKAALVAEERDPGVYHGFWTRTPGRVDSLGTYLRDAYPAR
;
A
#
# COMPACT_ATOMS: atom_id res chain seq x y z
N MET A 1 -23.52 12.28 11.53
CA MET A 1 -23.19 11.82 10.16
C MET A 1 -24.37 12.14 9.27
N THR A 2 -24.14 12.75 8.12
CA THR A 2 -25.19 13.04 7.12
C THR A 2 -25.28 11.84 6.16
N GLU A 3 -26.49 11.43 5.79
CA GLU A 3 -26.73 10.37 4.80
C GLU A 3 -26.23 10.79 3.42
N GLY A 4 -25.83 9.81 2.60
CA GLY A 4 -25.31 10.00 1.24
C GLY A 4 -24.05 10.87 1.17
N THR A 5 -23.23 10.89 2.23
CA THR A 5 -22.10 11.81 2.35
C THR A 5 -20.76 11.07 2.42
N THR A 6 -19.80 11.47 1.60
CA THR A 6 -18.41 11.02 1.65
C THR A 6 -17.48 12.18 1.97
N LEU A 7 -16.59 12.02 2.96
CA LEU A 7 -15.59 13.02 3.31
C LEU A 7 -14.16 12.48 3.11
N LEU A 8 -13.29 13.37 2.65
CA LEU A 8 -11.85 13.14 2.66
C LEU A 8 -11.27 13.48 4.03
N VAL A 9 -10.46 12.60 4.62
CA VAL A 9 -9.69 12.87 5.82
C VAL A 9 -8.24 13.11 5.39
N ARG A 10 -7.85 14.38 5.29
CA ARG A 10 -6.58 14.82 4.69
C ARG A 10 -5.65 15.43 5.72
N GLY A 11 -4.35 15.17 5.58
CA GLY A 11 -3.32 15.83 6.38
C GLY A 11 -1.99 15.07 6.34
N PRO A 12 -0.94 15.58 7.00
CA PRO A 12 0.39 14.97 6.97
C PRO A 12 0.35 13.49 7.37
N ALA A 13 1.16 12.61 6.78
CA ALA A 13 1.36 11.22 7.21
C ALA A 13 1.63 11.13 8.71
N MET A 14 1.40 9.97 9.34
CA MET A 14 1.65 9.75 10.80
C MET A 14 0.87 10.65 11.77
N THR A 15 -0.24 11.26 11.34
CA THR A 15 -1.15 12.07 12.19
C THR A 15 -2.36 11.28 12.69
N ARG A 16 -2.23 9.96 12.84
CA ARG A 16 -3.28 9.05 13.36
C ARG A 16 -4.64 9.14 12.64
N LYS A 17 -4.64 9.50 11.36
CA LYS A 17 -5.88 9.63 10.56
C LYS A 17 -6.70 8.34 10.50
N THR A 18 -6.06 7.17 10.39
CA THR A 18 -6.77 5.89 10.42
C THR A 18 -7.51 5.70 11.74
N ASP A 19 -6.86 5.99 12.89
CA ASP A 19 -7.51 5.90 14.21
C ASP A 19 -8.66 6.89 14.33
N LEU A 20 -8.46 8.14 13.87
CA LEU A 20 -9.52 9.16 13.83
C LEU A 20 -10.72 8.69 13.00
N THR A 21 -10.48 8.13 11.82
CA THR A 21 -11.54 7.63 10.94
C THR A 21 -12.24 6.43 11.53
N VAL A 22 -11.52 5.43 12.04
CA VAL A 22 -12.09 4.26 12.71
C VAL A 22 -12.95 4.68 13.89
N ARG A 23 -12.45 5.56 14.76
CA ARG A 23 -13.22 6.11 15.88
C ARG A 23 -14.47 6.87 15.41
N THR A 24 -14.35 7.64 14.34
CA THR A 24 -15.49 8.37 13.78
C THR A 24 -16.53 7.41 13.24
N LEU A 25 -16.15 6.39 12.47
CA LEU A 25 -17.06 5.37 11.93
C LEU A 25 -17.62 4.44 13.01
N ALA A 26 -16.94 4.28 14.14
CA ALA A 26 -17.45 3.59 15.32
C ALA A 26 -18.41 4.44 16.16
N ALA A 27 -18.43 5.76 15.99
CA ALA A 27 -19.31 6.64 16.75
C ALA A 27 -20.77 6.37 16.38
N ASP A 28 -21.63 6.26 17.39
CA ASP A 28 -23.04 5.90 17.23
C ASP A 28 -23.24 4.57 16.48
N ASP A 29 -22.33 3.60 16.65
CA ASP A 29 -22.55 2.22 16.20
C ASP A 29 -23.67 1.58 17.03
N ASP A 30 -24.64 0.99 16.35
CA ASP A 30 -25.81 0.34 16.94
C ASP A 30 -26.14 -0.95 16.18
N ALA A 31 -27.17 -1.67 16.64
CA ALA A 31 -27.55 -2.95 16.05
C ALA A 31 -28.02 -2.87 14.58
N ASN A 32 -28.31 -1.67 14.07
CA ASN A 32 -28.80 -1.44 12.70
C ASN A 32 -27.73 -0.80 11.80
N THR A 33 -26.51 -0.64 12.30
CA THR A 33 -25.41 0.00 11.58
C THR A 33 -24.43 -1.06 11.07
N GLY A 34 -24.14 -1.01 9.77
CA GLY A 34 -23.12 -1.82 9.13
C GLY A 34 -21.89 -0.98 8.74
N THR A 35 -20.70 -1.55 8.86
CA THR A 35 -19.45 -0.86 8.48
C THR A 35 -18.59 -1.73 7.57
N VAL A 36 -18.19 -1.18 6.43
CA VAL A 36 -17.20 -1.78 5.52
C VAL A 36 -15.90 -1.00 5.60
N PHE A 37 -14.80 -1.70 5.83
CA PHE A 37 -13.47 -1.14 5.76
C PHE A 37 -12.72 -1.65 4.53
N VAL A 38 -11.85 -0.82 3.97
CA VAL A 38 -10.90 -1.20 2.93
C VAL A 38 -9.52 -0.80 3.43
N THR A 39 -8.59 -1.76 3.45
CA THR A 39 -7.19 -1.54 3.84
C THR A 39 -6.26 -1.90 2.69
N THR A 40 -5.29 -1.03 2.40
CA THR A 40 -4.26 -1.24 1.37
C THR A 40 -2.86 -1.42 1.96
N ASP A 41 -2.70 -1.13 3.24
CA ASP A 41 -1.40 -1.09 3.90
C ASP A 41 -1.38 -1.79 5.28
N ASP A 42 -2.52 -2.01 5.93
CA ASP A 42 -2.67 -2.70 7.24
C ASP A 42 -3.37 -4.05 7.11
N SER A 43 -3.14 -4.97 8.05
CA SER A 43 -3.81 -6.28 8.02
C SER A 43 -5.28 -6.16 8.45
N ALA A 44 -6.14 -7.01 7.89
CA ALA A 44 -7.55 -7.06 8.27
C ALA A 44 -7.76 -7.30 9.77
N SER A 45 -6.91 -8.13 10.39
CA SER A 45 -6.96 -8.45 11.83
C SER A 45 -6.59 -7.26 12.70
N ALA A 46 -5.53 -6.50 12.35
CA ALA A 46 -5.16 -5.29 13.07
C ALA A 46 -6.27 -4.24 12.97
N LEU A 47 -6.86 -4.05 11.78
CA LEU A 47 -7.95 -3.12 11.59
C LEU A 47 -9.22 -3.52 12.37
N TRP A 48 -9.54 -4.82 12.40
CA TRP A 48 -10.64 -5.34 13.22
C TRP A 48 -10.42 -5.09 14.71
N GLN A 49 -9.21 -5.34 15.23
CA GLN A 49 -8.87 -5.05 16.62
C GLN A 49 -9.02 -3.56 16.95
N ARG A 50 -8.54 -2.66 16.07
CA ARG A 50 -8.72 -1.20 16.24
C ARG A 50 -10.19 -0.82 16.35
N TYR A 51 -11.05 -1.39 15.50
CA TYR A 51 -12.49 -1.14 15.56
C TYR A 51 -13.11 -1.66 16.86
N ARG A 52 -12.79 -2.90 17.26
CA ARG A 52 -13.28 -3.49 18.51
C ARG A 52 -12.86 -2.75 19.75
N THR A 53 -11.71 -2.09 19.77
CA THR A 53 -11.32 -1.24 20.89
C THR A 53 -12.32 -0.10 21.09
N GLN A 54 -12.81 0.48 19.99
CA GLN A 54 -13.82 1.55 20.03
C GLN A 54 -15.22 1.00 20.33
N VAL A 55 -15.54 -0.20 19.82
CA VAL A 55 -16.83 -0.88 20.03
C VAL A 55 -16.63 -2.33 20.49
N PRO A 56 -16.35 -2.58 21.79
CA PRO A 56 -16.02 -3.94 22.27
C PRO A 56 -17.11 -4.99 22.04
N ALA A 57 -18.37 -4.53 21.96
CA ALA A 57 -19.57 -5.33 21.77
C ALA A 57 -20.05 -5.38 20.30
N ALA A 58 -19.26 -4.87 19.34
CA ALA A 58 -19.62 -4.92 17.92
C ALA A 58 -19.94 -6.36 17.49
N ASP A 59 -21.05 -6.53 16.78
CA ASP A 59 -21.35 -7.80 16.13
C ASP A 59 -20.42 -7.94 14.92
N PRO A 60 -19.56 -8.99 14.85
CA PRO A 60 -18.73 -9.22 13.67
C PRO A 60 -19.57 -9.34 12.39
N ARG A 61 -20.87 -9.64 12.52
CA ARG A 61 -21.79 -9.70 11.38
C ARG A 61 -22.12 -8.38 10.73
N SER A 62 -22.04 -7.28 11.46
CA SER A 62 -22.26 -5.95 10.92
C SER A 62 -21.01 -5.33 10.29
N VAL A 63 -19.87 -6.04 10.29
CA VAL A 63 -18.60 -5.54 9.78
C VAL A 63 -18.08 -6.39 8.62
N GLY A 64 -17.61 -5.73 7.57
CA GLY A 64 -16.90 -6.33 6.44
C GLY A 64 -15.56 -5.65 6.22
N ILE A 65 -14.53 -6.39 5.84
CA ILE A 65 -13.19 -5.86 5.55
C ILE A 65 -12.75 -6.31 4.16
N VAL A 66 -12.34 -5.37 3.32
CA VAL A 66 -11.59 -5.64 2.09
C VAL A 66 -10.12 -5.47 2.39
N ASP A 67 -9.36 -6.57 2.29
CA ASP A 67 -7.92 -6.58 2.45
C ASP A 67 -7.27 -6.54 1.07
N ALA A 68 -6.77 -5.36 0.68
CA ALA A 68 -6.10 -5.13 -0.59
C ALA A 68 -4.59 -5.00 -0.42
N THR A 69 -4.00 -5.49 0.67
CA THR A 69 -2.55 -5.36 0.93
C THR A 69 -1.68 -6.18 -0.01
N GLY A 70 -2.27 -7.17 -0.69
CA GLY A 70 -1.61 -8.07 -1.61
C GLY A 70 -0.95 -9.30 -0.99
N GLY A 71 -1.12 -9.53 0.31
CA GLY A 71 -0.76 -10.79 0.92
C GLY A 71 -1.56 -11.94 0.31
N SER A 72 -0.86 -13.00 -0.14
CA SER A 72 -1.52 -14.25 -0.52
C SER A 72 -2.39 -14.75 0.64
N ALA A 73 -3.58 -15.25 0.31
CA ALA A 73 -4.50 -15.84 1.27
C ALA A 73 -3.86 -17.01 2.03
N GLY A 74 -3.25 -16.74 3.18
CA GLY A 74 -2.65 -17.73 4.06
C GLY A 74 -1.81 -17.01 5.10
N SER A 75 -2.38 -16.58 6.22
CA SER A 75 -2.69 -17.52 7.31
C SER A 75 -3.94 -17.19 8.12
N GLY A 76 -5.04 -16.90 7.45
CA GLY A 76 -6.38 -17.11 8.03
C GLY A 76 -6.70 -18.61 8.15
N PRO A 77 -7.59 -19.03 9.06
CA PRO A 77 -7.97 -20.43 9.18
C PRO A 77 -8.46 -20.97 7.83
N ALA A 78 -8.04 -22.20 7.51
CA ALA A 78 -8.26 -22.88 6.23
C ALA A 78 -9.55 -22.51 5.49
N GLY A 79 -9.42 -21.67 4.46
CA GLY A 79 -10.50 -21.28 3.57
C GLY A 79 -10.06 -20.16 2.63
N THR A 80 -9.76 -20.50 1.38
CA THR A 80 -9.75 -19.54 0.28
C THR A 80 -11.10 -18.82 0.26
N THR A 81 -11.11 -17.49 0.37
CA THR A 81 -12.29 -16.61 0.48
C THR A 81 -13.25 -16.96 1.62
N SER A 82 -13.14 -16.31 2.77
CA SER A 82 -14.26 -16.32 3.71
C SER A 82 -15.17 -15.12 3.45
N ASP A 83 -15.97 -15.25 2.37
CA ASP A 83 -17.32 -14.64 2.33
C ASP A 83 -18.17 -15.10 3.54
N GLU A 84 -17.68 -16.10 4.26
CA GLU A 84 -18.18 -16.67 5.50
C GLU A 84 -17.52 -16.03 6.72
N TYR A 85 -18.25 -16.01 7.84
CA TYR A 85 -17.69 -15.63 9.14
C TYR A 85 -16.69 -16.68 9.61
N ALA A 86 -15.78 -16.30 10.52
CA ALA A 86 -15.09 -17.29 11.33
C ALA A 86 -16.12 -18.29 11.90
N THR A 87 -15.78 -19.57 11.93
CA THR A 87 -16.72 -20.64 12.31
C THR A 87 -17.27 -20.48 13.73
N ASP A 88 -16.57 -19.75 14.59
CA ASP A 88 -17.01 -19.39 15.94
C ASP A 88 -17.73 -18.02 16.02
N GLY A 89 -17.86 -17.32 14.90
CA GLY A 89 -18.52 -16.02 14.76
C GLY A 89 -17.79 -14.86 15.42
N ARG A 90 -16.47 -14.97 15.66
CA ARG A 90 -15.69 -13.93 16.37
C ARG A 90 -15.10 -12.85 15.47
N ASP A 91 -14.94 -13.15 14.18
CA ASP A 91 -14.29 -12.28 13.21
C ASP A 91 -15.24 -11.87 12.08
N PRO A 92 -15.06 -10.66 11.52
CA PRO A 92 -15.88 -10.16 10.42
C PRO A 92 -15.62 -10.92 9.12
N ARG A 93 -16.46 -10.67 8.10
CA ARG A 93 -16.19 -11.16 6.74
C ARG A 93 -14.98 -10.44 6.18
N VAL A 94 -14.04 -11.17 5.58
CA VAL A 94 -12.83 -10.61 4.96
C VAL A 94 -12.78 -11.01 3.48
N ALA A 95 -12.78 -10.02 2.61
CA ALA A 95 -12.59 -10.16 1.18
C ALA A 95 -11.16 -9.76 0.81
N THR A 96 -10.32 -10.74 0.49
CA THR A 96 -8.94 -10.49 0.05
C THR A 96 -8.91 -10.13 -1.44
N VAL A 97 -8.19 -9.07 -1.75
CA VAL A 97 -7.85 -8.61 -3.10
C VAL A 97 -6.32 -8.62 -3.19
N GLY A 98 -5.80 -9.20 -4.26
CA GLY A 98 -4.40 -9.52 -4.33
C GLY A 98 -3.46 -8.32 -4.58
N SER A 99 -4.00 -7.13 -4.85
CA SER A 99 -3.16 -5.93 -4.96
C SER A 99 -3.98 -4.66 -4.75
N PRO A 100 -3.37 -3.57 -4.20
CA PRO A 100 -3.99 -2.24 -4.23
C PRO A 100 -4.22 -1.71 -5.65
N ALA A 101 -3.54 -2.26 -6.67
CA ALA A 101 -3.72 -1.90 -8.08
C ALA A 101 -5.01 -2.46 -8.70
N ASP A 102 -5.60 -3.50 -8.09
CA ASP A 102 -6.81 -4.14 -8.57
C ASP A 102 -8.05 -3.36 -8.08
N LEU A 103 -8.17 -2.12 -8.57
CA LEU A 103 -9.25 -1.20 -8.20
C LEU A 103 -10.64 -1.78 -8.54
N THR A 104 -10.74 -2.57 -9.61
CA THR A 104 -11.98 -3.28 -9.97
C THR A 104 -12.30 -4.35 -8.93
N GLY A 105 -11.33 -5.19 -8.56
CA GLY A 105 -11.47 -6.21 -7.51
C GLY A 105 -11.86 -5.60 -6.16
N VAL A 106 -11.22 -4.50 -5.76
CA VAL A 106 -11.59 -3.75 -4.55
C VAL A 106 -13.02 -3.23 -4.65
N GLY A 107 -13.41 -2.60 -5.78
CA GLY A 107 -14.75 -2.05 -5.98
C GLY A 107 -15.85 -3.12 -5.93
N MET A 108 -15.61 -4.30 -6.50
CA MET A 108 -16.53 -5.43 -6.42
C MET A 108 -16.62 -6.01 -5.01
N ALA A 109 -15.49 -6.16 -4.32
CA ALA A 109 -15.45 -6.64 -2.93
C ALA A 109 -16.25 -5.70 -2.00
N VAL A 110 -16.07 -4.38 -2.16
CA VAL A 110 -16.87 -3.37 -1.45
C VAL A 110 -18.35 -3.55 -1.75
N SER A 111 -18.74 -3.60 -3.03
CA SER A 111 -20.14 -3.73 -3.44
C SER A 111 -20.80 -4.96 -2.81
N LYS A 112 -20.11 -6.10 -2.85
CA LYS A 112 -20.60 -7.36 -2.29
C LYS A 112 -20.79 -7.30 -0.77
N LEU A 113 -19.86 -6.68 -0.05
CA LEU A 113 -19.98 -6.52 1.40
C LEU A 113 -21.11 -5.55 1.76
N LEU A 114 -21.24 -4.42 1.05
CA LEU A 114 -22.35 -3.49 1.24
C LEU A 114 -23.70 -4.18 0.98
N GLU A 115 -23.83 -4.92 -0.12
CA GLU A 115 -25.02 -5.71 -0.43
C GLU A 115 -25.32 -6.76 0.63
N ALA A 116 -24.29 -7.44 1.17
CA ALA A 116 -24.49 -8.41 2.23
C ALA A 116 -25.03 -7.76 3.52
N LEU A 117 -24.53 -6.58 3.88
CA LEU A 117 -25.01 -5.85 5.06
C LEU A 117 -26.44 -5.35 4.88
N VAL A 118 -26.77 -4.75 3.72
CA VAL A 118 -28.12 -4.22 3.47
C VAL A 118 -29.13 -5.34 3.24
N ALA A 119 -28.85 -6.27 2.33
CA ALA A 119 -29.83 -7.24 1.86
C ALA A 119 -29.92 -8.50 2.75
N GLN A 120 -28.83 -8.91 3.41
CA GLN A 120 -28.83 -10.13 4.23
C GLN A 120 -28.93 -9.85 5.73
N GLN A 121 -28.42 -8.71 6.20
CA GLN A 121 -28.48 -8.33 7.62
C GLN A 121 -29.55 -7.27 7.90
N GLU A 122 -30.25 -6.79 6.87
CA GLU A 122 -31.34 -5.80 6.97
C GLU A 122 -30.90 -4.54 7.75
N LEU A 123 -29.64 -4.11 7.57
CA LEU A 123 -29.09 -2.93 8.23
C LEU A 123 -29.52 -1.66 7.50
N ASP A 124 -30.05 -0.71 8.27
CA ASP A 124 -30.61 0.55 7.74
C ASP A 124 -29.54 1.60 7.42
N ARG A 125 -28.37 1.51 8.07
CA ARG A 125 -27.30 2.51 7.97
C ARG A 125 -25.98 1.83 7.62
N VAL A 126 -25.31 2.31 6.57
CA VAL A 126 -24.05 1.73 6.12
C VAL A 126 -22.94 2.77 6.07
N ARG A 127 -21.78 2.38 6.58
CA ARG A 127 -20.57 3.20 6.69
C ARG A 127 -19.44 2.58 5.89
N LEU A 128 -18.60 3.41 5.27
CA LEU A 128 -17.40 2.97 4.56
C LEU A 128 -16.16 3.73 5.03
N GLY A 129 -15.09 3.00 5.37
CA GLY A 129 -13.75 3.55 5.59
C GLY A 129 -12.75 3.03 4.57
N LEU A 130 -12.09 3.92 3.82
CA LEU A 130 -11.06 3.58 2.83
C LEU A 130 -9.68 4.07 3.29
N PHE A 131 -8.74 3.14 3.50
CA PHE A 131 -7.39 3.38 4.03
C PHE A 131 -6.34 2.72 3.13
N SER A 132 -5.35 3.38 2.53
CA SER A 132 -5.17 4.79 2.18
C SER A 132 -5.09 4.89 0.64
N LEU A 133 -5.54 6.00 0.04
CA LEU A 133 -5.42 6.20 -1.41
C LEU A 133 -3.96 6.31 -1.89
N ASN A 134 -3.03 6.78 -1.04
CA ASN A 134 -1.60 6.89 -1.39
C ASN A 134 -1.02 5.55 -1.85
N THR A 135 -1.40 4.46 -1.18
CA THR A 135 -0.93 3.14 -1.58
C THR A 135 -1.46 2.76 -2.95
N MET A 136 -2.70 3.10 -3.30
CA MET A 136 -3.26 2.79 -4.62
C MET A 136 -2.54 3.56 -5.75
N VAL A 137 -2.16 4.82 -5.51
CA VAL A 137 -1.45 5.67 -6.50
C VAL A 137 -0.04 5.14 -6.79
N ILE A 138 0.61 4.50 -5.83
CA ILE A 138 1.90 3.83 -6.07
C ILE A 138 1.79 2.66 -7.06
N TYR A 139 0.65 1.96 -7.07
CA TYR A 139 0.48 0.74 -7.85
C TYR A 139 -0.47 0.90 -9.07
N ALA A 140 -1.13 2.05 -9.20
CA ALA A 140 -2.04 2.36 -10.30
C ALA A 140 -1.97 3.86 -10.66
N ASP A 141 -2.19 4.19 -11.93
CA ASP A 141 -2.16 5.58 -12.37
C ASP A 141 -3.26 6.45 -11.74
N ASP A 142 -2.95 7.73 -11.58
CA ASP A 142 -3.81 8.77 -11.01
C ASP A 142 -5.25 8.76 -11.56
N GLU A 143 -5.40 8.56 -12.88
CA GLU A 143 -6.72 8.59 -13.53
C GLU A 143 -7.58 7.40 -13.10
N ARG A 144 -7.00 6.20 -13.02
CA ARG A 144 -7.68 5.02 -12.51
C ARG A 144 -8.06 5.17 -11.04
N VAL A 145 -7.17 5.67 -10.19
CA VAL A 145 -7.48 5.88 -8.75
C VAL A 145 -8.58 6.92 -8.56
N ALA A 146 -8.54 8.01 -9.32
CA ALA A 146 -9.58 9.04 -9.31
C ALA A 146 -10.95 8.51 -9.77
N LYS A 147 -10.99 7.70 -10.84
CA LYS A 147 -12.23 7.03 -11.30
C LYS A 147 -12.77 6.08 -10.24
N PHE A 148 -11.90 5.28 -9.62
CA PHE A 148 -12.28 4.37 -8.55
C PHE A 148 -12.90 5.13 -7.36
N LEU A 149 -12.27 6.22 -6.90
CA LEU A 149 -12.83 7.06 -5.83
C LEU A 149 -14.23 7.56 -6.20
N HIS A 150 -14.41 8.05 -7.42
CA HIS A 150 -15.70 8.54 -7.93
C HIS A 150 -16.78 7.46 -8.01
N GLU A 151 -16.41 6.22 -8.32
CA GLU A 151 -17.35 5.10 -8.28
C GLU A 151 -17.76 4.75 -6.85
N ILE A 152 -16.80 4.74 -5.92
CA ILE A 152 -17.07 4.45 -4.51
C ILE A 152 -17.99 5.52 -3.90
N THR A 153 -17.74 6.81 -4.16
CA THR A 153 -18.58 7.89 -3.63
C THR A 153 -20.02 7.78 -4.14
N ARG A 154 -20.21 7.46 -5.44
CA ARG A 154 -21.53 7.19 -6.02
C ARG A 154 -22.24 5.98 -5.41
N ARG A 155 -21.51 4.92 -5.07
CA ARG A 155 -22.10 3.73 -4.42
C ARG A 155 -22.58 4.04 -3.01
N ILE A 156 -21.82 4.84 -2.25
CA ILE A 156 -22.21 5.30 -0.92
C ILE A 156 -23.46 6.18 -0.99
N ASP A 157 -23.49 7.14 -1.92
CA ASP A 157 -24.65 8.00 -2.17
C ASP A 157 -25.91 7.19 -2.52
N ALA A 158 -25.77 6.19 -3.40
CA ALA A 158 -26.90 5.36 -3.84
C ALA A 158 -27.58 4.52 -2.75
N ILE A 159 -26.91 4.32 -1.60
CA ILE A 159 -27.44 3.60 -0.44
C ILE A 159 -27.65 4.52 0.77
N ASP A 160 -27.64 5.84 0.56
CA ASP A 160 -27.73 6.85 1.63
C ASP A 160 -26.67 6.66 2.74
N GLY A 161 -25.51 6.07 2.40
CA GLY A 161 -24.44 5.71 3.33
C GLY A 161 -23.53 6.87 3.74
N PHE A 162 -22.58 6.59 4.62
CA PHE A 162 -21.57 7.55 5.07
C PHE A 162 -20.14 7.05 4.84
N GLY A 163 -19.33 7.80 4.09
CA GLY A 163 -17.97 7.44 3.71
C GLY A 163 -16.90 8.33 4.33
N LEU A 164 -15.78 7.73 4.75
CA LEU A 164 -14.55 8.43 5.09
C LEU A 164 -13.37 7.83 4.33
N VAL A 165 -12.61 8.67 3.63
CA VAL A 165 -11.46 8.26 2.80
C VAL A 165 -10.19 8.94 3.31
N VAL A 166 -9.15 8.17 3.62
CA VAL A 166 -7.89 8.73 4.16
C VAL A 166 -6.88 9.03 3.04
N VAL A 167 -6.29 10.23 3.11
CA VAL A 167 -5.29 10.77 2.18
C VAL A 167 -4.15 11.43 2.96
N HIS A 168 -2.90 11.10 2.62
CA HIS A 168 -1.69 11.73 3.16
C HIS A 168 -1.16 12.78 2.19
N THR A 169 -1.04 14.02 2.67
CA THR A 169 -0.69 15.17 1.82
C THR A 169 0.81 15.32 1.56
N ASP A 170 1.67 14.50 2.16
CA ASP A 170 3.13 14.64 2.07
C ASP A 170 3.75 14.01 0.81
N GLY A 171 2.94 13.36 -0.03
CA GLY A 171 3.38 12.66 -1.24
C GLY A 171 2.60 12.97 -2.53
N PHE A 172 1.56 13.80 -2.48
CA PHE A 172 0.75 14.14 -3.66
C PHE A 172 1.16 15.47 -4.28
N ASP A 173 1.05 15.57 -5.61
CA ASP A 173 0.96 16.86 -6.29
C ASP A 173 -0.41 17.51 -6.00
N GLU A 174 -0.44 18.84 -5.93
CA GLU A 174 -1.63 19.66 -5.65
C GLU A 174 -2.78 19.37 -6.62
N ARG A 175 -2.44 18.96 -7.85
CA ARG A 175 -3.42 18.59 -8.88
C ARG A 175 -4.24 17.35 -8.48
N LEU A 176 -3.58 16.30 -8.01
CA LEU A 176 -4.24 15.05 -7.65
C LEU A 176 -5.09 15.22 -6.38
N ASP A 177 -4.56 15.95 -5.40
CA ASP A 177 -5.29 16.33 -4.18
C ASP A 177 -6.57 17.12 -4.51
N SER A 178 -6.47 18.09 -5.43
CA SER A 178 -7.63 18.86 -5.91
C SER A 178 -8.66 17.99 -6.62
N GLN A 179 -8.19 17.00 -7.40
CA GLN A 179 -9.06 16.07 -8.11
C GLN A 179 -9.84 15.17 -7.13
N PHE A 180 -9.19 14.65 -6.09
CA PHE A 180 -9.89 13.89 -5.05
C PHE A 180 -10.92 14.75 -4.30
N GLY A 181 -10.57 15.99 -3.98
CA GLY A 181 -11.49 16.95 -3.35
C GLY A 181 -12.75 17.24 -4.17
N ALA A 182 -12.70 17.09 -5.50
CA ALA A 182 -13.84 17.33 -6.38
C ALA A 182 -14.88 16.18 -6.39
N PHE A 183 -14.53 14.99 -5.89
CA PHE A 183 -15.40 13.81 -5.89
C PHE A 183 -16.09 13.53 -4.55
N VAL A 184 -15.77 14.31 -3.52
CA VAL A 184 -16.30 14.18 -2.15
C VAL A 184 -17.13 15.40 -1.78
N ASP A 185 -18.02 15.23 -0.79
CA ASP A 185 -18.91 16.29 -0.32
C ASP A 185 -18.21 17.30 0.60
N GLY A 186 -17.08 16.89 1.18
CA GLY A 186 -16.31 17.73 2.07
C GLY A 186 -15.04 17.07 2.55
N THR A 187 -14.40 17.75 3.49
CA THR A 187 -13.07 17.38 3.93
C THR A 187 -12.88 17.66 5.41
N VAL A 188 -12.39 16.65 6.12
CA VAL A 188 -11.81 16.77 7.45
C VAL A 188 -10.31 17.01 7.26
N GLU A 189 -9.89 18.25 7.44
CA GLU A 189 -8.47 18.60 7.50
C GLU A 189 -7.91 18.21 8.86
N VAL A 190 -6.72 17.62 8.85
CA VAL A 190 -5.97 17.21 10.03
C VAL A 190 -4.63 17.92 10.00
N ARG A 191 -4.31 18.59 11.11
CA ARG A 191 -3.00 19.19 11.33
C ARG A 191 -2.47 18.81 12.71
N GLU A 192 -1.18 18.96 12.89
CA GLU A 192 -0.52 18.79 14.18
C GLU A 192 -0.81 19.97 15.10
N ARG A 193 -0.83 19.68 16.40
CA ARG A 193 -0.87 20.67 17.48
C ARG A 193 0.39 20.53 18.31
N ASP A 194 1.08 21.64 18.52
CA ASP A 194 2.28 21.71 19.38
C ASP A 194 1.85 21.79 20.86
N PRO A 195 2.49 21.05 21.80
CA PRO A 195 3.61 20.12 21.59
C PRO A 195 3.20 18.72 21.13
N ASP A 196 1.97 18.29 21.44
CA ASP A 196 1.45 16.97 21.07
C ASP A 196 -0.03 17.03 20.67
N GLY A 197 -0.40 16.10 19.79
CA GLY A 197 -1.77 15.86 19.36
C GLY A 197 -2.09 16.40 17.98
N ILE A 198 -3.36 16.28 17.61
CA ILE A 198 -3.86 16.76 16.31
C ILE A 198 -5.06 17.68 16.53
N GLU A 199 -5.26 18.60 15.60
CA GLU A 199 -6.48 19.37 15.47
C GLU A 199 -7.14 19.02 14.14
N THR A 200 -8.48 19.04 14.14
CA THR A 200 -9.28 18.80 12.96
C THR A 200 -10.15 19.98 12.63
N ARG A 201 -10.47 20.13 11.35
CA ARG A 201 -11.41 21.12 10.85
C ARG A 201 -12.23 20.51 9.71
N LEU A 202 -13.55 20.70 9.76
CA LEU A 202 -14.46 20.28 8.69
C LEU A 202 -14.69 21.45 7.72
N HIS A 203 -14.64 21.16 6.43
CA HIS A 203 -14.96 22.06 5.32
C HIS A 203 -15.81 21.32 4.27
N GLY A 204 -16.59 22.05 3.46
CA GLY A 204 -17.38 21.50 2.35
C GLY A 204 -18.86 21.22 2.66
N LEU A 205 -19.20 20.96 3.92
CA LEU A 205 -20.59 20.73 4.37
C LEU A 205 -21.27 21.98 4.99
N GLY A 206 -20.92 23.17 4.49
CA GLY A 206 -21.38 24.47 5.02
C GLY A 206 -20.22 25.40 5.35
N GLU A 207 -20.41 26.26 6.36
CA GLU A 207 -19.31 27.09 6.88
C GLU A 207 -18.23 26.19 7.50
N ALA A 208 -16.97 26.53 7.21
CA ALA A 208 -15.83 25.83 7.79
C ALA A 208 -15.88 25.90 9.31
N THR A 209 -15.64 24.78 9.99
CA THR A 209 -15.54 24.79 11.45
C THR A 209 -14.25 25.46 11.90
N ASP A 210 -14.18 25.86 13.17
CA ASP A 210 -12.90 26.16 13.79
C ASP A 210 -12.07 24.89 14.00
N TRP A 211 -10.76 25.07 14.15
CA TRP A 211 -9.86 23.99 14.51
C TRP A 211 -10.19 23.47 15.91
N THR A 212 -10.40 22.16 16.00
CA THR A 212 -10.77 21.49 17.26
C THR A 212 -9.73 20.44 17.59
N ALA A 213 -9.20 20.48 18.81
CA ALA A 213 -8.25 19.49 19.28
C ALA A 213 -8.91 18.11 19.39
N VAL A 214 -8.17 17.08 18.98
CA VAL A 214 -8.55 15.69 19.15
C VAL A 214 -7.78 15.11 20.32
N GLU A 215 -8.53 14.66 21.32
CA GLU A 215 -7.97 13.84 22.39
C GLU A 215 -7.98 12.38 21.95
N PHE A 216 -6.84 11.72 22.10
CA PHE A 216 -6.74 10.26 22.08
C PHE A 216 -6.42 9.82 23.50
N ASP A 217 -7.00 8.71 23.95
CA ASP A 217 -6.66 8.20 25.27
C ASP A 217 -5.22 7.68 25.24
N GLY A 218 -4.42 8.00 26.26
CA GLY A 218 -3.05 7.50 26.38
C GLY A 218 -2.98 5.97 26.54
N SER A 219 -4.12 5.34 26.85
CA SER A 219 -4.32 3.89 26.84
C SER A 219 -5.02 3.34 25.60
N ASP A 220 -5.29 4.14 24.55
CA ASP A 220 -5.72 3.60 23.26
C ASP A 220 -4.61 2.63 22.78
N PRO A 221 -4.85 1.31 22.79
CA PRO A 221 -3.88 0.39 22.27
C PRO A 221 -3.72 0.69 20.78
N HIS A 222 -2.54 1.18 20.40
CA HIS A 222 -2.05 0.87 19.07
C HIS A 222 -1.81 -0.64 19.08
N PRO A 223 -2.35 -1.42 18.14
CA PRO A 223 -2.28 -2.88 18.23
C PRO A 223 -0.82 -3.31 18.43
N ASP A 224 -0.53 -3.74 19.65
CA ASP A 224 0.72 -4.37 20.02
C ASP A 224 0.82 -5.63 19.18
N THR A 225 1.82 -5.65 18.30
CA THR A 225 2.14 -6.74 17.37
C THR A 225 1.04 -6.96 16.33
N PRO A 226 1.31 -6.78 15.02
CA PRO A 226 0.44 -7.32 13.99
C PRO A 226 0.11 -8.79 14.31
N ALA A 227 -1.16 -9.20 14.15
CA ALA A 227 -1.49 -10.60 14.33
C ALA A 227 -0.56 -11.44 13.44
N PRO A 228 -0.02 -12.59 13.90
CA PRO A 228 0.79 -13.43 13.05
C PRO A 228 -0.10 -13.94 11.93
N ALA A 229 -0.04 -13.30 10.76
CA ALA A 229 -0.80 -13.67 9.58
C ALA A 229 0.08 -14.38 8.53
N GLY A 230 1.27 -14.78 8.94
CA GLY A 230 1.89 -16.04 8.57
C GLY A 230 2.71 -16.03 7.30
N THR A 231 3.77 -16.82 7.39
CA THR A 231 4.76 -17.08 6.37
C THR A 231 4.08 -17.32 5.04
N ASN A 232 4.26 -16.44 4.06
CA ASN A 232 4.47 -16.75 2.65
C ASN A 232 4.55 -15.45 1.80
N GLY A 233 5.66 -14.72 1.93
CA GLY A 233 6.41 -14.33 0.73
C GLY A 233 7.44 -15.42 0.49
N ASP A 234 7.91 -15.63 -0.74
CA ASP A 234 9.03 -16.54 -0.99
C ASP A 234 10.13 -16.26 0.04
N SER A 235 10.32 -17.19 0.99
CA SER A 235 11.44 -17.16 1.94
C SER A 235 12.72 -17.55 1.21
N GLY A 236 12.81 -17.21 -0.07
CA GLY A 236 13.97 -17.33 -0.91
C GLY A 236 15.13 -16.75 -0.14
N THR A 237 16.21 -17.53 -0.05
CA THR A 237 17.44 -17.03 0.56
C THR A 237 18.03 -16.01 -0.40
N TYR A 238 17.74 -14.73 -0.16
CA TYR A 238 18.36 -13.65 -0.92
C TYR A 238 19.80 -13.49 -0.42
N PRO A 239 20.81 -13.59 -1.30
CA PRO A 239 22.18 -13.30 -0.91
C PRO A 239 22.29 -11.83 -0.49
N VAL A 240 23.14 -11.57 0.52
CA VAL A 240 23.53 -10.20 0.85
C VAL A 240 24.22 -9.60 -0.38
N PRO A 241 23.73 -8.48 -0.93
CA PRO A 241 24.30 -7.89 -2.13
C PRO A 241 25.70 -7.33 -1.84
N GLU A 242 26.52 -7.18 -2.89
CA GLU A 242 27.85 -6.54 -2.78
C GLU A 242 27.74 -4.99 -2.73
N SER A 243 26.63 -4.45 -3.24
CA SER A 243 26.24 -3.03 -3.21
C SER A 243 24.73 -2.86 -3.44
N LEU A 244 24.17 -1.71 -3.08
CA LEU A 244 22.84 -1.25 -3.46
C LEU A 244 22.67 -1.25 -4.98
N HIS A 245 23.69 -0.86 -5.76
CA HIS A 245 23.66 -0.98 -7.22
C HIS A 245 23.47 -2.43 -7.67
N ALA A 246 24.21 -3.38 -7.06
CA ALA A 246 24.06 -4.80 -7.35
C ALA A 246 22.68 -5.33 -6.94
N ALA A 247 22.11 -4.82 -5.83
CA ALA A 247 20.75 -5.15 -5.43
C ALA A 247 19.71 -4.65 -6.44
N ILE A 248 19.88 -3.42 -6.96
CA ILE A 248 19.03 -2.86 -8.02
C ILE A 248 19.13 -3.70 -9.28
N ALA A 249 20.34 -4.04 -9.72
CA ALA A 249 20.55 -4.87 -10.91
C ALA A 249 19.92 -6.26 -10.75
N ALA A 250 20.09 -6.92 -9.59
CA ALA A 250 19.46 -8.20 -9.31
C ALA A 250 17.93 -8.12 -9.32
N ALA A 251 17.36 -7.06 -8.72
CA ALA A 251 15.91 -6.85 -8.76
C ALA A 251 15.40 -6.56 -10.18
N GLU A 252 16.16 -5.85 -11.02
CA GLU A 252 15.87 -5.63 -12.44
C GLU A 252 15.90 -6.95 -13.23
N ASP A 253 16.86 -7.84 -12.98
CA ASP A 253 16.97 -9.15 -13.64
C ASP A 253 15.87 -10.14 -13.23
N GLU A 254 15.36 -10.01 -11.99
CA GLU A 254 14.25 -10.82 -11.48
C GLU A 254 12.87 -10.32 -11.94
N ARG A 255 12.77 -9.18 -12.64
CA ARG A 255 11.48 -8.64 -13.08
C ARG A 255 10.74 -9.62 -13.98
N PRO A 256 9.42 -9.78 -13.79
CA PRO A 256 8.61 -10.63 -14.65
C PRO A 256 8.67 -10.15 -16.11
N THR A 257 9.00 -11.07 -17.02
CA THR A 257 8.96 -10.86 -18.47
C THR A 257 7.95 -11.81 -19.09
N LEU A 258 6.95 -11.25 -19.77
CA LEU A 258 5.98 -12.05 -20.53
C LEU A 258 6.52 -12.30 -21.94
N THR A 259 6.77 -13.57 -22.25
CA THR A 259 7.25 -14.01 -23.56
C THR A 259 6.11 -14.64 -24.37
N LEU A 260 5.72 -14.01 -25.47
CA LEU A 260 4.74 -14.54 -26.41
C LEU A 260 5.44 -15.47 -27.41
N CYS A 261 5.23 -16.77 -27.25
CA CYS A 261 5.85 -17.82 -28.05
C CYS A 261 4.99 -18.18 -29.27
N ASN A 262 5.63 -18.23 -30.44
CA ASN A 262 4.99 -18.63 -31.70
C ASN A 262 3.68 -17.87 -31.99
N TYR A 263 3.65 -16.59 -31.59
CA TYR A 263 2.49 -15.69 -31.68
C TYR A 263 2.28 -15.18 -33.10
N ASP A 264 1.04 -15.25 -33.60
CA ASP A 264 0.65 -14.68 -34.89
C ASP A 264 0.27 -13.21 -34.74
N SER A 265 1.07 -12.29 -35.29
CA SER A 265 0.91 -10.85 -35.07
C SER A 265 -0.33 -10.23 -35.74
N THR A 266 -1.10 -11.01 -36.49
CA THR A 266 -2.27 -10.53 -37.25
C THR A 266 -3.54 -10.36 -36.42
N ASP A 267 -3.59 -10.87 -35.19
CA ASP A 267 -4.83 -10.97 -34.40
C ASP A 267 -5.14 -9.75 -33.51
N GLY A 268 -4.24 -8.75 -33.44
CA GLY A 268 -4.44 -7.49 -32.69
C GLY A 268 -4.40 -7.63 -31.16
N ASP A 269 -4.42 -8.85 -30.62
CA ASP A 269 -4.36 -9.13 -29.18
C ASP A 269 -3.02 -8.79 -28.54
N GLY A 270 -1.93 -8.91 -29.30
CA GLY A 270 -0.59 -8.56 -28.86
C GLY A 270 -0.44 -7.08 -28.48
N ASP A 271 -1.15 -6.16 -29.14
CA ASP A 271 -1.11 -4.74 -28.79
C ASP A 271 -1.93 -4.44 -27.52
N ARG A 272 -3.02 -5.19 -27.31
CA ARG A 272 -3.82 -5.12 -26.07
C ARG A 272 -3.05 -5.63 -24.87
N LEU A 273 -2.48 -6.83 -24.97
CA LEU A 273 -1.64 -7.40 -23.93
C LEU A 273 -0.44 -6.50 -23.67
N ARG A 274 0.18 -5.94 -24.71
CA ARG A 274 1.25 -4.94 -24.55
C ARG A 274 0.79 -3.75 -23.71
N SER A 275 -0.32 -3.14 -24.07
CA SER A 275 -0.88 -2.00 -23.33
C SER A 275 -1.21 -2.36 -21.88
N TYR A 276 -1.77 -3.55 -21.62
CA TYR A 276 -2.16 -3.99 -20.28
C TYR A 276 -0.95 -4.25 -19.36
N PHE A 277 0.11 -4.88 -19.89
CA PHE A 277 1.29 -5.27 -19.11
C PHE A 277 2.34 -4.17 -19.03
N GLU A 278 2.44 -3.29 -20.03
CA GLU A 278 3.34 -2.13 -20.00
C GLU A 278 2.99 -1.17 -18.86
N VAL A 279 1.69 -0.95 -18.60
CA VAL A 279 1.21 -0.17 -17.44
C VAL A 279 1.61 -0.81 -16.10
N ARG A 280 1.92 -2.10 -16.08
CA ARG A 280 2.34 -2.87 -14.89
C ARG A 280 3.86 -3.10 -14.84
N ASP A 281 4.63 -2.37 -15.65
CA ASP A 281 6.09 -2.50 -15.79
C ASP A 281 6.58 -3.92 -16.15
N ILE A 282 5.73 -4.70 -16.84
CA ILE A 282 6.06 -6.05 -17.30
C ILE A 282 6.49 -5.99 -18.77
N SER A 283 7.74 -6.35 -19.02
CA SER A 283 8.29 -6.38 -20.37
C SER A 283 7.65 -7.51 -21.18
N ILE A 284 7.13 -7.17 -22.37
CA ILE A 284 6.66 -8.15 -23.35
C ILE A 284 7.70 -8.33 -24.45
N ARG A 285 8.05 -9.58 -24.73
CA ARG A 285 8.85 -9.95 -25.89
C ARG A 285 8.18 -11.08 -26.67
N THR A 286 8.48 -11.16 -27.96
CA THR A 286 8.06 -12.28 -28.80
C THR A 286 9.24 -13.23 -29.00
N ALA A 287 8.97 -14.53 -29.01
CA ALA A 287 9.95 -15.56 -29.30
C ALA A 287 9.39 -16.58 -30.28
N THR A 288 10.20 -16.97 -31.27
CA THR A 288 9.88 -18.09 -32.16
C THR A 288 10.59 -19.33 -31.63
N LEU A 289 9.84 -20.35 -31.25
CA LEU A 289 10.38 -21.63 -30.81
C LEU A 289 10.47 -22.57 -32.02
N ASP A 290 11.48 -23.44 -32.03
CA ASP A 290 11.70 -24.40 -33.14
C ASP A 290 10.57 -25.46 -33.26
N ALA A 291 9.71 -25.58 -32.25
CA ALA A 291 8.56 -26.46 -32.24
C ALA A 291 7.35 -25.82 -32.94
N SER A 292 6.69 -26.57 -33.83
CA SER A 292 5.48 -26.13 -34.56
C SER A 292 4.21 -26.03 -33.69
N ALA A 293 4.26 -26.51 -32.45
CA ALA A 293 3.21 -26.41 -31.44
C ALA A 293 3.83 -26.54 -30.02
N PRO A 294 3.23 -25.93 -28.98
CA PRO A 294 2.04 -25.07 -29.05
C PRO A 294 2.34 -23.67 -29.64
N ARG A 295 1.34 -23.08 -30.30
CA ARG A 295 1.37 -21.69 -30.83
C ARG A 295 0.52 -20.79 -29.93
N ASN A 296 0.73 -19.47 -30.00
CA ASN A 296 -0.02 -18.50 -29.22
C ASN A 296 0.01 -18.79 -27.71
N VAL A 297 1.20 -19.02 -27.17
CA VAL A 297 1.41 -19.29 -25.73
C VAL A 297 2.14 -18.11 -25.12
N ALA A 298 1.65 -17.63 -23.98
CA ALA A 298 2.28 -16.62 -23.16
C ALA A 298 3.01 -17.29 -21.99
N LEU A 299 4.31 -17.06 -21.87
CA LEU A 299 5.17 -17.62 -20.82
C LEU A 299 5.70 -16.48 -19.94
N LEU A 300 5.33 -16.48 -18.67
CA LEU A 300 5.84 -15.54 -17.69
C LEU A 300 7.14 -16.08 -17.09
N HIS A 301 8.23 -15.33 -17.24
CA HIS A 301 9.53 -15.69 -16.67
C HIS A 301 9.94 -14.68 -15.60
N ARG A 302 10.66 -15.12 -14.57
CA ARG A 302 11.44 -14.26 -13.67
C ARG A 302 12.90 -14.70 -13.79
N GLY A 303 13.77 -13.82 -14.29
CA GLY A 303 15.11 -14.22 -14.72
C GLY A 303 15.08 -15.41 -15.69
N ASN A 304 15.66 -16.54 -15.27
CA ASN A 304 15.72 -17.78 -16.06
C ASN A 304 14.63 -18.81 -15.70
N GLU A 305 13.79 -18.53 -14.71
CA GLU A 305 12.76 -19.45 -14.25
C GLU A 305 11.44 -19.18 -14.97
N LEU A 306 10.78 -20.26 -15.42
CA LEU A 306 9.42 -20.19 -15.94
C LEU A 306 8.45 -20.21 -14.75
N VAL A 307 7.75 -19.10 -14.53
CA VAL A 307 6.84 -18.90 -13.40
C VAL A 307 5.44 -19.40 -13.73
N ALA A 308 4.92 -19.04 -14.91
CA ALA A 308 3.57 -19.40 -15.32
C ALA A 308 3.43 -19.46 -16.85
N ALA A 309 2.42 -20.17 -17.32
CA ALA A 309 2.09 -20.25 -18.74
C ALA A 309 0.57 -20.15 -18.95
N ALA A 310 0.16 -19.46 -20.01
CA ALA A 310 -1.24 -19.38 -20.44
C ALA A 310 -1.32 -19.36 -21.98
N THR A 311 -2.48 -19.64 -22.55
CA THR A 311 -2.72 -19.30 -23.96
C THR A 311 -2.94 -17.79 -24.08
N VAL A 312 -2.52 -17.21 -25.22
CA VAL A 312 -2.74 -15.78 -25.49
C VAL A 312 -4.22 -15.44 -25.45
N ASP A 313 -5.08 -16.29 -26.03
CA ASP A 313 -6.54 -16.08 -26.03
C ASP A 313 -7.12 -16.03 -24.61
N ALA A 314 -6.77 -16.99 -23.75
CA ALA A 314 -7.25 -17.00 -22.37
C ALA A 314 -6.75 -15.80 -21.56
N LEU A 315 -5.53 -15.35 -21.85
CA LEU A 315 -4.96 -14.16 -21.21
C LEU A 315 -5.66 -12.89 -21.67
N THR A 316 -5.95 -12.76 -22.97
CA THR A 316 -6.69 -11.63 -23.54
C THR A 316 -8.12 -11.58 -23.02
N ASP A 317 -8.82 -12.71 -22.98
CA ASP A 317 -10.19 -12.80 -22.46
C ASP A 317 -10.24 -12.36 -20.98
N ALA A 318 -9.27 -12.80 -20.18
CA ALA A 318 -9.16 -12.40 -18.77
C ALA A 318 -8.93 -10.89 -18.60
N VAL A 319 -8.04 -10.30 -19.41
CA VAL A 319 -7.78 -8.85 -19.42
C VAL A 319 -9.03 -8.05 -19.81
N VAL A 320 -9.81 -8.53 -20.77
CA VAL A 320 -11.07 -7.90 -21.20
C VAL A 320 -12.12 -7.97 -20.08
N LEU A 321 -12.23 -9.13 -19.43
CA LEU A 321 -13.20 -9.33 -18.33
C LEU A 321 -12.83 -8.52 -17.09
N GLU A 322 -11.54 -8.34 -16.77
CA GLU A 322 -11.07 -7.45 -15.68
C GLU A 322 -11.48 -5.98 -15.92
N SER A 323 -11.71 -5.62 -17.19
CA SER A 323 -12.16 -4.28 -17.59
C SER A 323 -13.70 -4.12 -17.58
N GLY A 324 -14.47 -5.13 -17.15
CA GLY A 324 -15.94 -5.12 -17.13
C GLY A 324 -16.58 -5.55 -15.80
N ASP A 325 -17.89 -5.30 -15.65
CA ASP A 325 -18.64 -5.41 -14.38
C ASP A 325 -18.90 -6.85 -13.84
N ALA A 326 -18.40 -7.90 -14.49
CA ALA A 326 -18.79 -9.30 -14.22
C ALA A 326 -17.61 -10.25 -13.92
N PHE A 327 -16.57 -9.75 -13.24
CA PHE A 327 -15.32 -10.48 -13.06
C PHE A 327 -15.28 -11.36 -11.79
N ASP A 328 -14.94 -12.65 -11.93
CA ASP A 328 -14.59 -13.55 -10.83
C ASP A 328 -13.10 -13.85 -10.88
N TRP A 329 -12.33 -13.23 -9.97
CA TRP A 329 -10.86 -13.35 -9.91
C TRP A 329 -10.38 -14.80 -9.76
N ARG A 330 -11.24 -15.72 -9.31
CA ARG A 330 -10.94 -17.16 -9.17
C ARG A 330 -10.66 -17.84 -10.52
N GLN A 331 -11.13 -17.27 -11.63
CA GLN A 331 -10.95 -17.81 -12.98
C GLN A 331 -9.78 -17.20 -13.76
N GLN A 332 -8.91 -16.40 -13.11
CA GLN A 332 -7.75 -15.82 -13.79
C GLN A 332 -6.77 -16.90 -14.30
N PRO A 333 -6.17 -16.69 -15.48
CA PRO A 333 -5.01 -17.45 -15.93
C PRO A 333 -3.86 -17.36 -14.93
N ASP A 334 -3.09 -18.44 -14.80
CA ASP A 334 -1.97 -18.53 -13.84
C ASP A 334 -0.92 -17.43 -14.04
N VAL A 335 -0.79 -16.89 -15.26
CA VAL A 335 0.05 -15.73 -15.57
C VAL A 335 -0.37 -14.48 -14.77
N LEU A 336 -1.67 -14.17 -14.68
CA LEU A 336 -2.14 -13.00 -13.92
C LEU A 336 -2.06 -13.24 -12.40
N LYS A 337 -2.30 -14.48 -11.97
CA LYS A 337 -2.11 -14.89 -10.58
C LYS A 337 -0.66 -14.79 -10.12
N ALA A 338 0.30 -15.16 -10.98
CA ALA A 338 1.73 -15.14 -10.65
C ALA A 338 2.34 -13.72 -10.60
N LEU A 339 1.72 -12.76 -11.27
CA LEU A 339 2.17 -11.36 -11.26
C LEU A 339 1.87 -10.61 -9.97
N HIS A 340 1.14 -11.25 -9.05
CA HIS A 340 0.78 -10.68 -7.76
C HIS A 340 1.94 -10.62 -6.73
N ASP A 341 3.12 -11.18 -7.04
CA ASP A 341 4.27 -11.25 -6.11
C ASP A 341 5.34 -10.13 -6.36
N ASP A 342 5.27 -9.09 -5.53
CA ASP A 342 6.24 -8.45 -4.61
C ASP A 342 7.70 -8.04 -4.98
N ALA A 343 7.96 -7.72 -6.24
CA ALA A 343 9.01 -6.75 -6.56
C ALA A 343 8.58 -5.84 -7.71
N HIS A 344 8.44 -4.55 -7.43
CA HIS A 344 8.04 -3.57 -8.42
C HIS A 344 9.22 -2.69 -8.81
N GLY A 345 9.28 -2.43 -10.11
CA GLY A 345 10.34 -1.65 -10.71
C GLY A 345 10.09 -0.15 -10.67
N ALA A 346 11.10 0.61 -10.28
CA ALA A 346 11.15 2.06 -10.50
C ALA A 346 12.20 2.31 -11.59
N LYS A 347 11.81 2.63 -12.82
CA LYS A 347 12.76 2.89 -13.92
C LYS A 347 12.54 4.28 -14.50
N GLY A 348 13.50 5.16 -14.28
CA GLY A 348 13.42 6.54 -14.76
C GLY A 348 12.33 7.35 -14.07
N VAL A 349 12.06 7.04 -12.79
CA VAL A 349 11.06 7.74 -11.99
C VAL A 349 11.61 9.06 -11.46
N ASP A 350 10.73 10.00 -11.19
CA ASP A 350 11.12 11.27 -10.57
C ASP A 350 11.21 11.16 -9.04
N LYS A 351 11.68 12.25 -8.43
CA LYS A 351 11.80 12.39 -6.98
C LYS A 351 10.45 12.34 -6.25
N ALA A 352 9.36 12.80 -6.87
CA ALA A 352 8.04 12.84 -6.23
C ALA A 352 7.52 11.42 -5.98
N PHE A 353 7.68 10.54 -6.97
CA PHE A 353 7.38 9.11 -6.82
C PHE A 353 8.21 8.46 -5.70
N LEU A 354 9.53 8.72 -5.63
CA LEU A 354 10.36 8.15 -4.56
C LEU A 354 9.93 8.62 -3.17
N ILE A 355 9.53 9.89 -3.03
CA ILE A 355 8.98 10.40 -1.76
C ILE A 355 7.72 9.61 -1.38
N GLU A 356 6.81 9.37 -2.32
CA GLU A 356 5.57 8.64 -2.08
C GLU A 356 5.82 7.20 -1.61
N VAL A 357 6.70 6.46 -2.31
CA VAL A 357 7.06 5.09 -1.92
C VAL A 357 7.79 5.08 -0.57
N SER A 358 8.68 6.03 -0.32
CA SER A 358 9.35 6.19 0.98
C SER A 358 8.32 6.38 2.09
N ARG A 359 7.28 7.20 1.86
CA ARG A 359 6.22 7.44 2.85
C ARG A 359 5.48 6.17 3.21
N VAL A 360 5.26 5.26 2.26
CA VAL A 360 4.62 3.97 2.57
C VAL A 360 5.50 3.09 3.46
N VAL A 361 6.81 3.03 3.20
CA VAL A 361 7.75 2.30 4.07
C VAL A 361 7.79 2.93 5.47
N GLU A 362 7.95 4.25 5.55
CA GLU A 362 8.01 4.98 6.82
C GLU A 362 6.71 4.87 7.63
N MET A 363 5.54 4.96 6.99
CA MET A 363 4.26 4.76 7.67
C MET A 363 4.09 3.33 8.19
N ARG A 364 4.66 2.33 7.51
CA ARG A 364 4.70 0.96 8.01
C ARG A 364 5.62 0.86 9.25
N SER A 365 6.77 1.52 9.24
CA SER A 365 7.64 1.62 10.40
C SER A 365 6.94 2.29 11.60
N TYR A 366 6.22 3.39 11.36
CA TYR A 366 5.45 4.09 12.39
C TYR A 366 4.34 3.22 12.99
N ARG A 367 3.64 2.44 12.17
CA ARG A 367 2.58 1.53 12.65
C ARG A 367 3.15 0.37 13.47
N THR A 368 4.27 -0.20 13.02
CA THR A 368 5.00 -1.23 13.76
C THR A 368 5.46 -0.67 15.12
N GLY A 369 6.02 0.54 15.09
CA GLY A 369 6.41 1.30 16.27
C GLY A 369 7.52 0.67 17.11
N ALA A 370 8.31 -0.16 16.46
CA ALA A 370 9.51 -0.81 16.96
C ALA A 370 10.35 -1.21 15.74
N GLY A 371 11.50 -1.86 15.97
CA GLY A 371 12.40 -2.29 14.90
C GLY A 371 13.31 -1.16 14.45
N ARG A 372 13.97 -1.39 13.31
CA ARG A 372 14.99 -0.49 12.76
C ARG A 372 14.59 0.01 11.38
N VAL A 373 14.85 1.30 11.14
CA VAL A 373 14.77 1.93 9.81
C VAL A 373 16.12 2.46 9.39
N ASP A 374 16.62 1.98 8.26
CA ASP A 374 17.81 2.53 7.59
C ASP A 374 17.37 3.41 6.41
N ALA A 375 17.66 4.72 6.48
CA ALA A 375 17.22 5.72 5.50
C ALA A 375 18.38 6.53 4.91
N GLY A 376 18.50 6.50 3.58
CA GLY A 376 19.50 7.23 2.80
C GLY A 376 18.95 8.55 2.25
N PHE A 377 19.55 9.66 2.67
CA PHE A 377 19.11 11.01 2.31
C PHE A 377 19.94 11.65 1.20
N GLN A 378 20.91 10.95 0.62
CA GLN A 378 21.98 11.49 -0.24
C GLN A 378 22.92 12.47 0.49
N ALA A 379 22.37 13.51 1.12
CA ALA A 379 23.05 14.51 1.93
C ALA A 379 22.28 14.74 3.24
N LEU A 380 22.98 14.92 4.37
CA LEU A 380 22.31 15.13 5.67
C LEU A 380 21.52 16.44 5.72
N SER A 381 21.84 17.42 4.89
CA SER A 381 21.01 18.63 4.72
C SER A 381 19.61 18.33 4.19
N ASN A 382 19.37 17.23 3.49
CA ASN A 382 18.03 16.83 3.06
C ASN A 382 17.15 16.39 4.25
N LEU A 383 17.74 15.81 5.30
CA LEU A 383 17.02 15.52 6.55
C LEU A 383 16.89 16.77 7.42
N TRP A 384 18.01 17.43 7.72
CA TRP A 384 18.04 18.52 8.70
C TRP A 384 17.52 19.86 8.18
N GLY A 385 17.59 20.08 6.87
CA GLY A 385 17.19 21.32 6.21
C GLY A 385 15.70 21.37 5.83
N ASP A 386 15.02 20.24 5.76
CA ASP A 386 13.58 20.17 5.50
C ASP A 386 12.79 19.87 6.79
N PRO A 387 12.05 20.86 7.34
CA PRO A 387 11.24 20.65 8.53
C PRO A 387 10.17 19.56 8.39
N ARG A 388 9.67 19.28 7.17
CA ARG A 388 8.67 18.22 6.96
C ARG A 388 9.30 16.85 7.13
N THR A 389 10.42 16.62 6.45
CA THR A 389 11.18 15.38 6.56
C THR A 389 11.68 15.15 7.98
N ARG A 390 12.29 16.17 8.61
CA ARG A 390 12.72 16.09 10.02
C ARG A 390 11.59 15.65 10.95
N ARG A 391 10.42 16.31 10.90
CA ARG A 391 9.27 15.95 11.74
C ARG A 391 8.79 14.51 11.52
N MET A 392 8.94 13.96 10.32
CA MET A 392 8.57 12.57 10.09
C MET A 392 9.49 11.60 10.82
N TYR A 393 10.79 11.85 10.77
CA TYR A 393 11.77 11.00 11.45
C TYR A 393 11.75 11.18 12.96
N ASP A 394 11.50 12.40 13.45
CA ASP A 394 11.23 12.65 14.88
C ASP A 394 10.05 11.78 15.36
N ARG A 395 8.97 11.67 14.57
CA ARG A 395 7.81 10.81 14.89
C ARG A 395 8.12 9.32 14.90
N LEU A 396 9.05 8.85 14.07
CA LEU A 396 9.51 7.47 14.12
C LEU A 396 10.28 7.20 15.41
N VAL A 397 11.18 8.11 15.80
CA VAL A 397 11.94 8.04 17.05
C VAL A 397 11.00 8.05 18.26
N ASP A 398 10.08 9.02 18.33
CA ASP A 398 9.11 9.14 19.42
C ASP A 398 8.21 7.92 19.56
N ARG A 399 7.95 7.24 18.44
CA ARG A 399 7.14 6.02 18.39
C ARG A 399 7.90 4.79 18.87
N GLY A 400 9.22 4.83 18.96
CA GLY A 400 10.07 3.73 19.43
C GLY A 400 10.87 3.01 18.34
N VAL A 401 10.91 3.55 17.12
CA VAL A 401 11.68 2.98 16.00
C VAL A 401 13.14 3.43 16.10
N ASP A 402 14.08 2.50 15.93
CA ASP A 402 15.51 2.80 15.87
C ASP A 402 15.88 3.35 14.49
N VAL A 403 16.06 4.67 14.40
CA VAL A 403 16.29 5.37 13.13
C VAL A 403 17.78 5.51 12.84
N HIS A 404 18.18 5.04 11.67
CA HIS A 404 19.53 5.15 11.12
C HIS A 404 19.51 6.01 9.85
N ALA A 405 20.19 7.16 9.86
CA ALA A 405 20.24 8.10 8.74
C ALA A 405 21.61 8.10 8.04
N TYR A 406 21.62 7.93 6.73
CA TYR A 406 22.81 7.87 5.88
C TYR A 406 22.86 9.09 4.96
N GLY A 407 24.04 9.68 4.78
CA GLY A 407 24.22 10.79 3.85
C GLY A 407 25.60 11.45 3.93
N VAL A 408 25.89 12.28 2.93
CA VAL A 408 27.07 13.17 2.95
C VAL A 408 26.97 14.13 4.14
N PRO A 409 28.04 14.31 4.95
CA PRO A 409 28.01 15.14 6.15
C PRO A 409 28.11 16.65 5.84
N ASP A 410 27.15 17.19 5.09
CA ASP A 410 27.10 18.59 4.66
C ASP A 410 26.31 19.52 5.61
N ALA A 411 25.66 18.97 6.62
CA ALA A 411 24.93 19.71 7.65
C ALA A 411 25.21 19.15 9.07
N PRO A 412 25.20 20.01 10.11
CA PRO A 412 25.38 19.55 11.49
C PRO A 412 24.17 18.73 11.96
N THR A 413 24.44 17.60 12.60
CA THR A 413 23.41 16.76 13.24
C THR A 413 23.04 17.33 14.61
N PRO A 414 21.75 17.55 14.92
CA PRO A 414 21.32 17.95 16.26
C PRO A 414 21.65 16.88 17.31
N ALA A 415 22.18 17.28 18.46
CA ALA A 415 22.63 16.34 19.50
C ALA A 415 21.46 15.56 20.16
N ASP A 416 20.25 16.10 20.09
CA ASP A 416 19.01 15.58 20.65
C ASP A 416 18.12 14.89 19.63
N ALA A 417 18.62 14.62 18.42
CA ALA A 417 17.80 14.07 17.34
C ALA A 417 17.27 12.65 17.58
N GLY A 418 17.88 11.87 18.48
CA GLY A 418 17.51 10.46 18.68
C GLY A 418 17.74 9.56 17.46
N VAL A 419 18.48 10.04 16.46
CA VAL A 419 18.81 9.36 15.21
C VAL A 419 20.28 8.95 15.21
N THR A 420 20.57 7.71 14.82
CA THR A 420 21.94 7.23 14.57
C THR A 420 22.39 7.65 13.18
N VAL A 421 23.40 8.51 13.08
CA VAL A 421 23.88 9.04 11.78
C VAL A 421 25.10 8.27 11.27
N HIS A 422 25.07 7.93 9.98
CA HIS A 422 26.11 7.24 9.22
C HIS A 422 26.65 8.17 8.13
N PRO A 423 27.61 9.06 8.48
CA PRO A 423 28.16 10.01 7.52
C PRO A 423 29.06 9.29 6.52
N SER A 424 28.81 9.47 5.22
CA SER A 424 29.60 8.84 4.16
C SER A 424 29.63 9.70 2.90
N GLU A 425 30.82 9.82 2.29
CA GLU A 425 30.99 10.45 0.97
C GLU A 425 31.03 9.40 -0.17
N HIS A 426 30.79 8.13 0.14
CA HIS A 426 30.78 7.06 -0.86
C HIS A 426 29.70 7.31 -1.90
N GLU A 427 30.01 7.06 -3.18
CA GLU A 427 29.11 7.33 -4.32
C GLU A 427 27.74 6.69 -4.14
N GLU A 428 27.71 5.44 -3.69
CA GLU A 428 26.48 4.72 -3.37
C GLU A 428 25.59 5.41 -2.33
N ILE A 429 26.14 6.11 -1.34
CA ILE A 429 25.35 6.87 -0.35
C ILE A 429 24.95 8.24 -0.91
N ARG A 430 25.82 8.86 -1.71
CA ARG A 430 25.59 10.17 -2.32
C ARG A 430 24.52 10.14 -3.41
N ASP A 431 24.50 9.08 -4.21
CA ASP A 431 23.57 8.89 -5.33
C ASP A 431 22.42 7.92 -4.98
N GLY A 432 22.51 7.24 -3.84
CA GLY A 432 21.50 6.29 -3.36
C GLY A 432 20.37 6.96 -2.58
N TRP A 433 19.15 6.52 -2.87
CA TRP A 433 17.93 6.80 -2.14
C TRP A 433 17.35 5.49 -1.62
N PHE A 434 17.27 5.30 -0.31
CA PHE A 434 16.73 4.07 0.25
C PHE A 434 16.02 4.29 1.57
N VAL A 435 15.04 3.43 1.84
CA VAL A 435 14.39 3.29 3.15
C VAL A 435 14.16 1.80 3.36
N VAL A 436 14.72 1.23 4.42
CA VAL A 436 14.62 -0.21 4.74
C VAL A 436 14.10 -0.36 6.17
N HIS A 437 12.96 -1.03 6.33
CA HIS A 437 12.38 -1.34 7.64
C HIS A 437 12.38 -2.85 7.89
N ASP A 438 12.95 -3.27 9.02
CA ASP A 438 13.17 -4.69 9.36
C ASP A 438 11.91 -5.42 9.88
N GLY A 439 10.80 -4.71 10.05
CA GLY A 439 9.55 -5.28 10.52
C GLY A 439 9.53 -5.62 12.01
N ALA A 440 10.56 -5.25 12.79
CA ALA A 440 10.68 -5.57 14.22
C ALA A 440 10.52 -7.07 14.56
N GLY A 441 10.92 -7.96 13.63
CA GLY A 441 10.76 -9.41 13.77
C GLY A 441 9.44 -9.97 13.24
N ASP A 442 8.56 -9.12 12.69
CA ASP A 442 7.40 -9.51 11.91
C ASP A 442 7.67 -9.32 10.40
N ASP A 443 7.56 -10.41 9.64
CA ASP A 443 7.83 -10.42 8.20
C ASP A 443 6.82 -9.55 7.42
N ASP A 444 5.58 -9.44 7.88
CA ASP A 444 4.55 -8.59 7.24
C ASP A 444 4.86 -7.09 7.42
N GLY A 445 5.60 -6.76 8.48
CA GLY A 445 6.11 -5.43 8.77
C GLY A 445 7.31 -5.02 7.91
N LYS A 446 7.93 -5.94 7.17
CA LYS A 446 9.10 -5.64 6.33
C LYS A 446 8.71 -4.85 5.09
N ALA A 447 9.55 -3.88 4.75
CA ALA A 447 9.45 -3.17 3.48
C ALA A 447 10.78 -2.46 3.18
N ALA A 448 11.12 -2.39 1.90
CA ALA A 448 12.29 -1.65 1.45
C ALA A 448 12.01 -0.90 0.15
N LEU A 449 12.61 0.28 0.02
CA LEU A 449 12.82 1.02 -1.22
C LEU A 449 14.33 1.18 -1.39
N VAL A 450 14.85 0.89 -2.58
CA VAL A 450 16.25 1.16 -2.95
C VAL A 450 16.28 1.68 -4.38
N ALA A 451 16.85 2.85 -4.56
CA ALA A 451 17.03 3.49 -5.85
C ALA A 451 18.37 4.24 -5.91
N GLU A 452 18.84 4.49 -7.12
CA GLU A 452 20.01 5.32 -7.41
C GLU A 452 19.67 6.38 -8.45
N GLU A 453 20.23 7.57 -8.28
CA GLU A 453 20.14 8.66 -9.26
C GLU A 453 21.12 8.37 -10.41
N ARG A 454 20.60 8.14 -11.62
CA ARG A 454 21.45 7.88 -12.80
C ARG A 454 21.63 9.10 -13.68
N ASP A 455 20.60 9.95 -13.72
CA ASP A 455 20.61 11.27 -14.34
C ASP A 455 20.01 12.28 -13.35
N PRO A 456 20.31 13.58 -13.46
CA PRO A 456 19.82 14.58 -12.51
C PRO A 456 18.29 14.55 -12.33
N GLY A 457 17.84 14.17 -11.13
CA GLY A 457 16.44 14.04 -10.76
C GLY A 457 15.71 12.81 -11.31
N VAL A 458 16.45 11.85 -11.89
CA VAL A 458 15.91 10.63 -12.50
C VAL A 458 16.50 9.40 -11.81
N TYR A 459 15.62 8.58 -11.25
CA TYR A 459 16.00 7.49 -10.38
C TYR A 459 15.64 6.12 -10.95
N HIS A 460 16.47 5.14 -10.64
CA HIS A 460 16.31 3.74 -11.00
C HIS A 460 16.44 2.86 -9.77
N GLY A 461 15.50 1.94 -9.57
CA GLY A 461 15.44 1.16 -8.36
C GLY A 461 14.29 0.16 -8.32
N PHE A 462 13.97 -0.25 -7.11
CA PHE A 462 12.84 -1.13 -6.81
C PHE A 462 12.34 -0.87 -5.39
N TRP A 463 11.12 -1.30 -5.14
CA TRP A 463 10.62 -1.50 -3.78
C TRP A 463 10.08 -2.92 -3.63
N THR A 464 10.10 -3.41 -2.40
CA THR A 464 9.76 -4.79 -2.09
C THR A 464 9.21 -4.89 -0.68
N ARG A 465 8.35 -5.89 -0.47
CA ARG A 465 7.91 -6.35 0.85
C ARG A 465 8.42 -7.76 1.14
N THR A 466 9.18 -8.35 0.22
CA THR A 466 9.71 -9.71 0.35
C THR A 466 10.69 -9.79 1.54
N PRO A 467 10.36 -10.53 2.61
CA PRO A 467 11.12 -10.53 3.85
C PRO A 467 12.62 -10.81 3.66
N GLY A 468 12.96 -11.84 2.90
CA GLY A 468 14.35 -12.23 2.68
C GLY A 468 15.18 -11.16 1.96
N ARG A 469 14.57 -10.41 1.03
CA ARG A 469 15.24 -9.31 0.32
C ARG A 469 15.43 -8.10 1.22
N VAL A 470 14.44 -7.79 2.06
CA VAL A 470 14.55 -6.72 3.06
C VAL A 470 15.67 -7.05 4.06
N ASP A 471 15.74 -8.28 4.54
CA ASP A 471 16.79 -8.74 5.45
C ASP A 471 18.19 -8.67 4.83
N SER A 472 18.33 -9.03 3.55
CA SER A 472 19.62 -9.00 2.84
C SER A 472 20.12 -7.56 2.67
N LEU A 473 19.23 -6.62 2.33
CA LEU A 473 19.52 -5.19 2.26
C LEU A 473 19.91 -4.59 3.61
N GLY A 474 19.13 -4.86 4.65
CA GLY A 474 19.43 -4.37 6.00
C GLY A 474 20.76 -4.93 6.54
N THR A 475 21.07 -6.18 6.20
CA THR A 475 22.37 -6.79 6.55
C THR A 475 23.52 -6.11 5.82
N TYR A 476 23.38 -5.86 4.52
CA TYR A 476 24.37 -5.14 3.74
C TYR A 476 24.68 -3.76 4.35
N LEU A 477 23.65 -2.95 4.63
CA LEU A 477 23.81 -1.60 5.18
C LEU A 477 24.51 -1.61 6.55
N ARG A 478 24.16 -2.58 7.42
CA ARG A 478 24.79 -2.73 8.75
C ARG A 478 26.27 -3.10 8.66
N ASP A 479 26.63 -3.96 7.72
CA ASP A 479 28.00 -4.47 7.59
C ASP A 479 28.91 -3.48 6.85
N ALA A 480 28.41 -2.87 5.77
CA ALA A 480 29.17 -1.93 4.93
C ALA A 480 29.33 -0.56 5.59
N TYR A 481 28.34 -0.12 6.36
CA TYR A 481 28.29 1.21 6.97
C TYR A 481 27.94 1.14 8.46
N PRO A 482 28.87 0.67 9.31
CA PRO A 482 28.64 0.61 10.76
C PRO A 482 28.63 2.01 11.39
N ALA A 483 27.80 2.18 12.43
CA ALA A 483 27.76 3.42 13.22
C ALA A 483 29.15 3.68 13.83
N ARG A 484 29.64 4.93 13.73
CA ARG A 484 30.94 5.34 14.25
C ARG A 484 30.86 6.09 15.56
#